data_AF-E0WRX8-F1
#
_entry.id   AF-E0WRX8-F1
#
_cell.length_a   1.000
_cell.length_b   1.000
_cell.length_c   1.000
_cell.angle_alpha   90.00
_cell.angle_beta   90.00
_cell.angle_gamma   90.00
#
_symmetry.space_group_name_H-M   'P 1'
#
loop_
_entity.id
_entity.type
_entity.pdbx_description
1 polymer ?
#
loop_
_entity_poly.entity_id
_entity_poly.type
_entity_poly.pdbx_seq_one_letter_code
_entity_poly.pdbx_strand_id
1 'polypeptide(L)'
;MFFDNEAINNLIKNYLDKKFESYGDIKYAYAIMNKKNTTEMRVISNRPDWFEVYVRDRYQHIDPVIITALNRITSFPWDENIMINSDLKLPKIFNIVSTNLQLIEVFSIAKKYNIISGYTFILHDCNNNLAVLSILMDDQTGNMLKEKIEKNKDKLQMLLLNTHDILISLYKETHGAVCKNSESKKEKFSSRENEVLYWFSMGKTYSEIAIIFGIKLGTVKFHMGNIVKKLGVLNAKHAIRLGTESQLINSL
;
A
#
# COMPACT_ATOMS: atom_id res chain seq x y z
N MET A 1 -8.34 -3.24 1.22
CA MET A 1 -8.29 -4.63 0.70
C MET A 1 -7.20 -5.31 1.48
N PHE A 2 -7.53 -6.36 2.21
CA PHE A 2 -6.58 -7.03 3.09
C PHE A 2 -6.00 -8.26 2.38
N PHE A 3 -4.67 -8.42 2.42
CA PHE A 3 -3.93 -9.33 1.55
C PHE A 3 -3.66 -10.71 2.19
N ASP A 4 -4.72 -11.38 2.63
CA ASP A 4 -4.62 -12.59 3.46
C ASP A 4 -4.92 -13.91 2.74
N ASN A 5 -5.15 -13.87 1.42
CA ASN A 5 -5.34 -15.09 0.64
C ASN A 5 -4.02 -15.87 0.49
N GLU A 6 -3.92 -16.99 1.20
CA GLU A 6 -2.71 -17.82 1.24
C GLU A 6 -2.31 -18.37 -0.13
N ALA A 7 -3.28 -18.80 -0.95
CA ALA A 7 -3.00 -19.31 -2.29
C ALA A 7 -2.37 -18.25 -3.20
N ILE A 8 -2.91 -17.03 -3.20
CA ILE A 8 -2.32 -15.90 -3.96
C ILE A 8 -0.93 -15.57 -3.40
N ASN A 9 -0.80 -15.50 -2.08
CA ASN A 9 0.47 -15.14 -1.45
C ASN A 9 1.57 -16.19 -1.76
N ASN A 10 1.22 -17.47 -1.82
CA ASN A 10 2.13 -18.56 -2.23
C ASN A 10 2.50 -18.47 -3.72
N LEU A 11 1.56 -18.10 -4.60
CA LEU A 11 1.88 -17.85 -6.01
C LEU A 11 2.90 -16.71 -6.19
N ILE A 12 2.71 -15.61 -5.44
CA ILE A 12 3.65 -14.49 -5.45
C ILE A 12 5.00 -14.89 -4.87
N LYS A 13 5.01 -15.69 -3.79
CA LYS A 13 6.25 -16.22 -3.22
C LYS A 13 7.03 -17.03 -4.28
N ASN A 14 6.36 -18.00 -4.92
CA ASN A 14 6.99 -18.85 -5.94
C ASN A 14 7.50 -18.03 -7.14
N TYR A 15 6.77 -17.00 -7.53
CA TYR A 15 7.21 -16.07 -8.58
C TYR A 15 8.51 -15.35 -8.18
N LEU A 16 8.59 -14.82 -6.97
CA LEU A 16 9.78 -14.15 -6.45
C LEU A 16 10.96 -15.11 -6.30
N ASP A 17 10.75 -16.30 -5.71
CA ASP A 17 11.78 -17.33 -5.56
C ASP A 17 12.43 -17.64 -6.92
N LYS A 18 11.62 -17.91 -7.96
CA LYS A 18 12.10 -18.17 -9.33
C LYS A 18 12.87 -16.98 -9.94
N LYS A 19 12.48 -15.75 -9.63
CA LYS A 19 13.20 -14.56 -10.13
C LYS A 19 14.55 -14.38 -9.43
N PHE A 20 14.62 -14.71 -8.15
CA PHE A 20 15.84 -14.61 -7.36
C PHE A 20 16.84 -15.75 -7.56
N GLU A 21 16.44 -16.91 -8.10
CA GLU A 21 17.37 -17.99 -8.50
C GLU A 21 18.55 -17.48 -9.33
N SER A 22 18.29 -16.57 -10.28
CA SER A 22 19.33 -15.98 -11.15
C SER A 22 20.33 -15.07 -10.40
N TYR A 23 20.00 -14.69 -9.16
CA TYR A 23 20.82 -13.86 -8.30
C TYR A 23 21.52 -14.65 -7.18
N GLY A 24 21.36 -15.97 -7.12
CA GLY A 24 21.95 -16.83 -6.09
C GLY A 24 21.07 -16.94 -4.84
N ASP A 25 21.67 -17.36 -3.73
CA ASP A 25 20.96 -17.48 -2.46
C ASP A 25 20.68 -16.08 -1.86
N ILE A 26 19.54 -15.51 -2.25
CA ILE A 26 19.07 -14.20 -1.76
C ILE A 26 17.97 -14.40 -0.73
N LYS A 27 18.20 -13.87 0.46
CA LYS A 27 17.17 -13.70 1.50
C LYS A 27 16.39 -12.42 1.19
N TYR A 28 15.07 -12.50 1.11
CA TYR A 28 14.25 -11.34 0.74
C TYR A 28 12.93 -11.29 1.49
N ALA A 29 12.30 -10.11 1.48
CA ALA A 29 10.94 -9.89 1.91
C ALA A 29 10.23 -8.92 0.97
N TYR A 30 9.14 -9.37 0.35
CA TYR A 30 8.15 -8.47 -0.23
C TYR A 30 7.10 -8.17 0.84
N ALA A 31 6.84 -6.90 1.11
CA ALA A 31 5.76 -6.52 2.02
C ALA A 31 4.84 -5.49 1.38
N ILE A 32 3.55 -5.60 1.69
CA ILE A 32 2.53 -4.65 1.30
C ILE A 32 1.76 -4.22 2.55
N MET A 33 1.53 -2.91 2.68
CA MET A 33 0.91 -2.33 3.85
C MET A 33 0.01 -1.16 3.47
N ASN A 34 -1.19 -1.10 4.04
CA ASN A 34 -2.05 0.07 3.90
C ASN A 34 -1.50 1.26 4.73
N LYS A 35 -1.29 2.44 4.12
CA LYS A 35 -0.73 3.60 4.84
C LYS A 35 -1.71 4.23 5.85
N LYS A 36 -3.02 4.05 5.67
CA LYS A 36 -4.05 4.50 6.64
C LYS A 36 -4.18 3.56 7.82
N ASN A 37 -3.95 2.26 7.59
CA ASN A 37 -4.01 1.24 8.62
C ASN A 37 -2.80 0.30 8.52
N THR A 38 -1.72 0.62 9.23
CA THR A 38 -0.45 -0.12 9.14
C THR A 38 -0.51 -1.51 9.79
N THR A 39 -1.60 -1.86 10.48
CA THR A 39 -1.82 -3.24 10.91
C THR A 39 -2.23 -4.15 9.75
N GLU A 40 -2.74 -3.59 8.65
CA GLU A 40 -3.00 -4.32 7.40
C GLU A 40 -1.70 -4.48 6.61
N MET A 41 -0.72 -5.13 7.21
CA MET A 41 0.55 -5.50 6.58
C MET A 41 0.54 -6.98 6.26
N ARG A 42 0.96 -7.32 5.04
CA ARG A 42 1.30 -8.68 4.65
C ARG A 42 2.74 -8.74 4.21
N VAL A 43 3.46 -9.76 4.69
CA VAL A 43 4.82 -10.08 4.27
C VAL A 43 4.84 -11.42 3.56
N ILE A 44 5.54 -11.47 2.42
CA ILE A 44 5.81 -12.65 1.61
C ILE A 44 7.33 -12.75 1.47
N SER A 45 7.90 -13.82 2.04
CA SER A 45 9.35 -13.93 2.23
C SER A 45 9.79 -15.39 2.17
N ASN A 46 11.06 -15.63 1.82
CA ASN A 46 11.74 -16.90 2.01
C ASN A 46 12.40 -17.04 3.42
N ARG A 47 12.14 -16.08 4.32
CA ARG A 47 12.52 -16.08 5.75
C ARG A 47 11.28 -15.97 6.65
N PRO A 48 10.38 -16.96 6.63
CA PRO A 48 9.16 -16.93 7.43
C PRO A 48 9.46 -16.92 8.94
N ASP A 49 10.57 -17.54 9.35
CA ASP A 49 11.07 -17.61 10.73
C ASP A 49 11.13 -16.24 11.43
N TRP A 50 11.58 -15.22 10.71
CA TRP A 50 11.61 -13.84 11.21
C TRP A 50 10.27 -13.14 11.03
N PHE A 51 9.66 -13.23 9.85
CA PHE A 51 8.51 -12.39 9.53
C PHE A 51 7.21 -12.82 10.19
N GLU A 52 7.08 -14.07 10.63
CA GLU A 52 5.98 -14.50 11.50
C GLU A 52 6.00 -13.77 12.84
N VAL A 53 7.19 -13.71 13.48
CA VAL A 53 7.40 -12.95 14.72
C VAL A 53 7.19 -11.45 14.48
N TYR A 54 7.73 -10.93 13.37
CA TYR A 54 7.64 -9.53 13.01
C TYR A 54 6.20 -9.02 12.91
N VAL A 55 5.36 -9.74 12.16
CA VAL A 55 3.96 -9.33 11.95
C VAL A 55 3.14 -9.53 13.22
N ARG A 56 3.35 -10.65 13.95
CA ARG A 56 2.67 -10.94 15.22
C ARG A 56 2.90 -9.87 16.27
N ASP A 57 4.15 -9.45 16.43
CA ASP A 57 4.58 -8.49 17.46
C ASP A 57 4.47 -7.03 16.97
N ARG A 58 3.96 -6.85 15.74
CA ARG A 58 3.67 -5.55 15.09
C ARG A 58 4.88 -4.63 14.94
N TYR A 59 6.04 -5.18 14.61
CA TYR A 59 7.27 -4.39 14.47
C TYR A 59 7.20 -3.34 13.35
N GLN A 60 6.26 -3.44 12.39
CA GLN A 60 6.09 -2.43 11.35
C GLN A 60 5.81 -1.02 11.85
N HIS A 61 5.28 -0.85 13.07
CA HIS A 61 5.05 0.47 13.68
C HIS A 61 6.34 1.14 14.14
N ILE A 62 7.37 0.35 14.40
CA ILE A 62 8.65 0.76 14.99
C ILE A 62 9.83 0.29 14.15
N ASP A 63 9.62 -0.12 12.90
CA ASP A 63 10.73 -0.52 12.03
C ASP A 63 11.29 0.74 11.32
N PRO A 64 12.56 1.12 11.58
CA PRO A 64 13.18 2.26 10.89
C PRO A 64 13.17 2.14 9.37
N VAL A 65 13.22 0.92 8.82
CA VAL A 65 13.18 0.66 7.38
C VAL A 65 11.80 1.04 6.83
N ILE A 66 10.72 0.65 7.50
CA ILE A 66 9.35 1.00 7.10
C ILE A 66 9.09 2.49 7.28
N ILE A 67 9.51 3.08 8.40
CA ILE A 67 9.37 4.53 8.67
C ILE A 67 10.13 5.32 7.59
N THR A 68 11.33 4.89 7.22
CA THR A 68 12.10 5.51 6.15
C THR A 68 11.39 5.36 4.81
N ALA A 69 10.89 4.16 4.48
CA ALA A 69 10.18 3.88 3.24
C ALA A 69 8.86 4.67 3.09
N LEU A 70 8.19 4.99 4.20
CA LEU A 70 6.99 5.84 4.19
C LEU A 70 7.27 7.29 3.78
N ASN A 71 8.51 7.77 3.98
CA ASN A 71 8.91 9.17 3.83
C ASN A 71 9.84 9.42 2.63
N ARG A 72 10.01 8.45 1.73
CA ARG A 72 10.89 8.60 0.55
C ARG A 72 10.40 7.76 -0.62
N ILE A 73 10.88 8.09 -1.82
CA ILE A 73 10.49 7.41 -3.06
C ILE A 73 11.59 6.46 -3.57
N THR A 74 12.86 6.81 -3.35
CA THR A 74 14.00 6.06 -3.89
C THR A 74 14.40 4.90 -2.99
N SER A 75 14.90 3.82 -3.60
CA SER A 75 15.45 2.68 -2.88
C SER A 75 16.68 3.07 -2.04
N PHE A 76 16.99 2.29 -1.00
CA PHE A 76 18.05 2.64 -0.05
C PHE A 76 18.70 1.43 0.64
N PRO A 77 19.99 1.52 0.97
CA PRO A 77 20.63 0.59 1.90
C PRO A 77 20.23 0.93 3.33
N TRP A 78 20.24 -0.07 4.19
CA TRP A 78 20.01 0.11 5.62
C TRP A 78 20.89 -0.83 6.43
N ASP A 79 21.24 -0.36 7.62
CA ASP A 79 21.91 -1.08 8.69
C ASP A 79 21.39 -0.50 10.03
N GLU A 80 21.97 -0.91 11.15
CA GLU A 80 21.60 -0.40 12.48
C GLU A 80 21.73 1.13 12.63
N ASN A 81 22.51 1.80 11.77
CA ASN A 81 22.74 3.24 11.79
C ASN A 81 21.82 4.01 10.85
N ILE A 82 20.81 3.36 10.23
CA ILE A 82 19.87 4.00 9.28
C ILE A 82 19.26 5.29 9.81
N MET A 83 18.99 5.38 11.12
CA MET A 83 18.39 6.57 11.73
C MET A 83 19.37 7.74 11.91
N ILE A 84 20.67 7.45 12.01
CA ILE A 84 21.71 8.48 12.08
C ILE A 84 21.96 9.05 10.68
N ASN A 85 21.87 8.19 9.67
CA ASN A 85 22.18 8.52 8.27
C ASN A 85 21.01 9.11 7.48
N SER A 86 19.79 9.04 8.05
CA SER A 86 18.62 9.66 7.45
C SER A 86 18.40 11.01 8.11
N ASP A 87 18.38 12.10 7.33
CA ASP A 87 17.92 13.43 7.74
C ASP A 87 16.41 13.46 8.12
N LEU A 88 15.86 12.32 8.56
CA LEU A 88 14.50 12.14 9.02
C LEU A 88 14.33 12.96 10.30
N LYS A 89 13.81 14.17 10.14
CA LYS A 89 13.13 14.89 11.22
C LYS A 89 11.93 14.04 11.66
N LEU A 90 12.15 13.16 12.64
CA LEU A 90 11.08 12.45 13.32
C LEU A 90 10.02 13.50 13.75
N PRO A 91 8.72 13.27 13.49
CA PRO A 91 7.68 14.12 14.02
C PRO A 91 7.88 14.26 15.54
N LYS A 92 7.79 15.48 16.09
CA LYS A 92 7.95 15.81 17.53
C LYS A 92 7.07 14.98 18.51
N ILE A 93 6.19 14.13 17.98
CA ILE A 93 5.30 13.21 18.69
C ILE A 93 6.06 11.97 19.20
N PHE A 94 7.20 11.63 18.61
CA PHE A 94 8.05 10.52 19.06
C PHE A 94 9.03 11.00 20.12
N ASN A 95 8.80 10.57 21.37
CA ASN A 95 9.68 10.89 22.50
C ASN A 95 11.02 10.16 22.28
N ILE A 96 12.04 10.90 21.84
CA ILE A 96 13.26 10.42 21.16
C ILE A 96 13.99 9.31 21.94
N VAL A 97 13.97 9.34 23.27
CA VAL A 97 14.68 8.37 24.11
C VAL A 97 13.98 7.01 24.17
N SER A 98 12.65 6.98 24.34
CA SER A 98 11.88 5.73 24.41
C SER A 98 11.78 5.05 23.06
N THR A 99 11.74 5.82 21.97
CA THR A 99 11.72 5.28 20.62
C THR A 99 13.04 4.64 20.25
N ASN A 100 14.19 5.29 20.53
CA ASN A 100 15.49 4.69 20.21
C ASN A 100 15.68 3.29 20.85
N LEU A 101 15.17 3.06 22.07
CA LEU A 101 15.21 1.75 22.71
C LEU A 101 14.38 0.68 21.99
N GLN A 102 13.16 1.02 21.55
CA GLN A 102 12.30 0.10 20.79
C GLN A 102 12.83 -0.17 19.37
N LEU A 103 13.49 0.81 18.76
CA LEU A 103 14.08 0.67 17.42
C LEU A 103 15.33 -0.23 17.48
N ILE A 104 16.15 -0.09 18.53
CA ILE A 104 17.27 -0.99 18.83
C ILE A 104 16.76 -2.43 19.04
N GLU A 105 15.58 -2.59 19.64
CA GLU A 105 14.98 -3.90 19.91
C GLU A 105 14.69 -4.67 18.62
N VAL A 106 14.11 -4.03 17.59
CA VAL A 106 13.83 -4.68 16.29
C VAL A 106 15.11 -5.23 15.66
N PHE A 107 16.17 -4.44 15.57
CA PHE A 107 17.43 -4.90 15.00
C PHE A 107 18.15 -5.93 15.88
N SER A 108 18.07 -5.80 17.20
CA SER A 108 18.64 -6.77 18.13
C SER A 108 18.00 -8.15 18.00
N ILE A 109 16.68 -8.19 17.77
CA ILE A 109 15.96 -9.44 17.54
C ILE A 109 16.26 -9.95 16.12
N ALA A 110 16.21 -9.10 15.10
CA ALA A 110 16.51 -9.48 13.71
C ALA A 110 17.91 -10.11 13.57
N LYS A 111 18.91 -9.62 14.32
CA LYS A 111 20.26 -10.21 14.39
C LYS A 111 20.26 -11.68 14.82
N LYS A 112 19.34 -12.10 15.71
CA LYS A 112 19.19 -13.51 16.12
C LYS A 112 18.77 -14.42 14.95
N TYR A 113 18.15 -13.82 13.93
CA TYR A 113 17.76 -14.48 12.67
C TYR A 113 18.79 -14.25 11.55
N ASN A 114 19.98 -13.74 11.87
CA ASN A 114 21.04 -13.43 10.91
C ASN A 114 20.61 -12.42 9.83
N ILE A 115 19.86 -11.39 10.26
CA ILE A 115 19.45 -10.24 9.46
C ILE A 115 20.10 -9.01 10.09
N ILE A 116 21.13 -8.48 9.43
CA ILE A 116 22.01 -7.45 10.02
C ILE A 116 21.88 -6.13 9.25
N SER A 117 21.82 -6.22 7.94
CA SER A 117 21.67 -5.07 7.04
C SER A 117 20.82 -5.48 5.83
N GLY A 118 20.58 -4.54 4.92
CA GLY A 118 19.87 -4.87 3.69
C GLY A 118 19.75 -3.70 2.74
N TYR A 119 18.93 -3.92 1.72
CA TYR A 119 18.61 -2.93 0.71
C TYR A 119 17.14 -2.99 0.37
N THR A 120 16.42 -1.87 0.45
CA THR A 120 14.98 -1.81 0.30
C THR A 120 14.59 -0.98 -0.92
N PHE A 121 13.78 -1.57 -1.79
CA PHE A 121 13.10 -0.92 -2.90
C PHE A 121 11.68 -0.54 -2.50
N ILE A 122 11.17 0.58 -3.04
CA ILE A 122 9.93 1.20 -2.60
C ILE A 122 8.98 1.37 -3.78
N LEU A 123 7.70 1.16 -3.50
CA LEU A 123 6.58 1.50 -4.37
C LEU A 123 5.42 2.06 -3.54
N HIS A 124 4.92 3.21 -3.94
CA HIS A 124 3.64 3.74 -3.46
C HIS A 124 2.60 3.57 -4.55
N ASP A 125 1.53 2.83 -4.25
CA ASP A 125 0.46 2.58 -5.23
C ASP A 125 -0.67 3.64 -5.16
N CYS A 126 -1.61 3.54 -6.09
CA CYS A 126 -2.80 4.39 -6.14
C CYS A 126 -3.88 4.04 -5.11
N ASN A 127 -3.81 2.87 -4.46
CA ASN A 127 -4.75 2.42 -3.43
C ASN A 127 -4.30 2.82 -2.01
N ASN A 128 -3.31 3.72 -1.91
CA ASN A 128 -2.72 4.16 -0.66
C ASN A 128 -1.99 3.04 0.11
N ASN A 129 -1.42 2.09 -0.62
CA ASN A 129 -0.50 1.10 -0.09
C ASN A 129 0.95 1.54 -0.26
N LEU A 130 1.78 1.12 0.68
CA LEU A 130 3.22 1.02 0.55
C LEU A 130 3.54 -0.44 0.22
N ALA A 131 4.26 -0.67 -0.87
CA ALA A 131 4.88 -1.95 -1.18
C ALA A 131 6.40 -1.80 -1.12
N VAL A 132 7.07 -2.76 -0.50
CA VAL A 132 8.53 -2.79 -0.40
C VAL A 132 9.06 -4.15 -0.80
N LEU A 133 10.23 -4.16 -1.44
CA LEU A 133 11.03 -5.35 -1.66
C LEU A 133 12.36 -5.14 -0.94
N SER A 134 12.57 -5.86 0.15
CA SER A 134 13.76 -5.80 0.98
C SER A 134 14.64 -7.01 0.70
N ILE A 135 15.87 -6.78 0.27
CA ILE A 135 16.91 -7.80 0.20
C ILE A 135 17.68 -7.76 1.52
N LEU A 136 17.78 -8.91 2.18
CA LEU A 136 18.35 -9.05 3.53
C LEU A 136 19.78 -9.58 3.45
N MET A 137 20.68 -8.98 4.23
CA MET A 137 22.10 -9.30 4.27
C MET A 137 22.52 -9.77 5.65
N ASP A 138 23.39 -10.77 5.64
CA ASP A 138 24.19 -11.19 6.79
C ASP A 138 25.63 -10.65 6.68
N ASP A 139 26.43 -10.90 7.72
CA ASP A 139 27.79 -10.38 7.86
C ASP A 139 28.76 -10.95 6.81
N GLN A 140 28.47 -12.15 6.29
CA GLN A 140 29.36 -12.86 5.37
C GLN A 140 29.17 -12.44 3.91
N THR A 141 27.92 -12.14 3.51
CA THR A 141 27.55 -11.90 2.11
C THR A 141 27.37 -10.42 1.74
N GLY A 142 27.41 -9.52 2.74
CA GLY A 142 27.02 -8.11 2.59
C GLY A 142 27.72 -7.35 1.47
N ASN A 143 29.05 -7.41 1.36
CA ASN A 143 29.78 -6.58 0.38
C ASN A 143 29.57 -7.03 -1.07
N MET A 144 29.68 -8.34 -1.34
CA MET A 144 29.45 -8.88 -2.69
C MET A 144 27.99 -8.67 -3.13
N LEU A 145 27.03 -8.85 -2.21
CA LEU A 145 25.62 -8.67 -2.53
C LEU A 145 25.28 -7.20 -2.80
N LYS A 146 25.86 -6.25 -2.05
CA LYS A 146 25.70 -4.81 -2.30
C LYS A 146 26.09 -4.43 -3.72
N GLU A 147 27.26 -4.85 -4.20
CA GLU A 147 27.68 -4.58 -5.58
C GLU A 147 26.72 -5.19 -6.62
N LYS A 148 26.23 -6.41 -6.36
CA LYS A 148 25.29 -7.09 -7.25
C LYS A 148 23.95 -6.35 -7.32
N ILE A 149 23.47 -5.84 -6.18
CA ILE A 149 22.26 -5.02 -6.09
C ILE A 149 22.46 -3.73 -6.86
N GLU A 150 23.56 -3.00 -6.62
CA GLU A 150 23.89 -1.75 -7.32
C GLU A 150 23.86 -1.92 -8.84
N LYS A 151 24.49 -2.99 -9.35
CA LYS A 151 24.51 -3.30 -10.79
C LYS A 151 23.16 -3.69 -11.39
N ASN A 152 22.17 -4.07 -10.58
CA ASN A 152 20.87 -4.55 -11.05
C ASN A 152 19.68 -3.78 -10.43
N LYS A 153 19.91 -2.55 -9.94
CA LYS A 153 18.89 -1.75 -9.26
C LYS A 153 17.63 -1.54 -10.07
N ASP A 154 17.79 -1.25 -11.36
CA ASP A 154 16.71 -1.08 -12.33
C ASP A 154 15.86 -2.35 -12.43
N LYS A 155 16.50 -3.52 -12.60
CA LYS A 155 15.82 -4.81 -12.70
C LYS A 155 15.11 -5.19 -11.41
N LEU A 156 15.72 -4.91 -10.25
CA LEU A 156 15.14 -5.18 -8.94
C LEU A 156 13.95 -4.24 -8.64
N GLN A 157 14.04 -2.97 -9.04
CA GLN A 157 12.91 -2.05 -8.96
C GLN A 157 11.77 -2.52 -9.87
N MET A 158 12.07 -2.94 -11.11
CA MET A 158 11.08 -3.51 -12.02
C MET A 158 10.47 -4.80 -11.48
N LEU A 159 11.26 -5.63 -10.80
CA LEU A 159 10.75 -6.83 -10.13
C LEU A 159 9.71 -6.47 -9.05
N LEU A 160 9.96 -5.44 -8.23
CA LEU A 160 8.98 -4.94 -7.26
C LEU A 160 7.69 -4.48 -7.94
N LEU A 161 7.79 -3.67 -9.01
CA LEU A 161 6.63 -3.17 -9.74
C LEU A 161 5.78 -4.31 -10.31
N ASN A 162 6.41 -5.26 -11.00
CA ASN A 162 5.71 -6.39 -11.61
C ASN A 162 5.09 -7.31 -10.56
N THR A 163 5.81 -7.59 -9.47
CA THR A 163 5.29 -8.40 -8.36
C THR A 163 4.04 -7.77 -7.75
N HIS A 164 4.08 -6.46 -7.52
CA HIS A 164 2.96 -5.72 -6.97
C HIS A 164 1.77 -5.72 -7.91
N ASP A 165 1.98 -5.49 -9.21
CA ASP A 165 0.91 -5.48 -10.21
C ASP A 165 0.22 -6.86 -10.35
N ILE A 166 1.00 -7.95 -10.35
CA ILE A 166 0.47 -9.32 -10.34
C ILE A 166 -0.36 -9.56 -9.07
N LEU A 167 0.14 -9.18 -7.89
CA LEU A 167 -0.58 -9.34 -6.63
C LEU A 167 -1.91 -8.58 -6.67
N ILE A 168 -1.91 -7.30 -7.03
CA ILE A 168 -3.13 -6.49 -7.09
C ILE A 168 -4.14 -7.07 -8.09
N SER A 169 -3.67 -7.56 -9.24
CA SER A 169 -4.53 -8.17 -10.26
C SER A 169 -5.21 -9.45 -9.75
N LEU A 170 -4.46 -10.37 -9.13
CA LEU A 170 -5.01 -11.60 -8.56
C LEU A 170 -6.03 -11.33 -7.44
N TYR A 171 -5.76 -10.34 -6.59
CA TYR A 171 -6.72 -9.95 -5.54
C TYR A 171 -7.98 -9.29 -6.12
N LYS A 172 -7.85 -8.48 -7.17
CA LYS A 172 -9.01 -7.90 -7.87
C LYS A 172 -9.88 -8.97 -8.53
N GLU A 173 -9.28 -9.97 -9.16
CA GLU A 173 -10.01 -11.07 -9.79
C GLU A 173 -10.78 -11.91 -8.77
N THR A 174 -10.13 -12.27 -7.65
CA THR A 174 -10.78 -13.03 -6.59
C THR A 174 -11.87 -12.24 -5.87
N HIS A 175 -11.65 -10.96 -5.57
CA HIS A 175 -12.69 -10.11 -4.98
C HIS A 175 -13.80 -9.78 -5.99
N GLY A 176 -13.47 -9.67 -7.28
CA GLY A 176 -14.44 -9.51 -8.37
C GLY A 176 -15.28 -10.76 -8.60
N ALA A 177 -14.73 -11.95 -8.35
CA ALA A 177 -15.45 -13.23 -8.41
C ALA A 177 -16.34 -13.46 -7.18
N VAL A 178 -15.90 -13.07 -5.98
CA VAL A 178 -16.72 -13.09 -4.77
C VAL A 178 -17.88 -12.09 -4.86
N CYS A 179 -17.66 -10.90 -5.43
CA CYS A 179 -18.71 -9.92 -5.71
C CYS A 179 -19.69 -10.33 -6.83
N LYS A 180 -19.47 -11.45 -7.53
CA LYS A 180 -20.42 -11.94 -8.56
C LYS A 180 -21.45 -12.92 -7.99
N ASN A 181 -21.19 -13.56 -6.86
CA ASN A 181 -21.99 -14.70 -6.39
C ASN A 181 -22.66 -14.55 -5.01
N SER A 182 -22.52 -13.42 -4.32
CA SER A 182 -23.36 -13.14 -3.13
C SER A 182 -23.61 -11.66 -2.98
N GLU A 183 -24.90 -11.31 -3.00
CA GLU A 183 -25.49 -9.97 -2.96
C GLU A 183 -25.32 -9.17 -4.24
N SER A 184 -26.45 -8.89 -4.89
CA SER A 184 -26.56 -7.83 -5.87
C SER A 184 -25.81 -6.60 -5.34
N LYS A 185 -24.84 -6.10 -6.12
CA LYS A 185 -24.38 -4.72 -5.96
C LYS A 185 -25.63 -3.84 -6.01
N LYS A 186 -26.22 -3.53 -4.86
CA LYS A 186 -27.04 -2.35 -4.72
C LYS A 186 -26.07 -1.24 -4.99
N GLU A 187 -26.08 -0.73 -6.22
CA GLU A 187 -25.38 0.49 -6.57
C GLU A 187 -25.66 1.50 -5.45
N LYS A 188 -24.60 1.96 -4.77
CA LYS A 188 -24.73 2.83 -3.58
C LYS A 188 -25.60 4.05 -3.93
N PHE A 189 -25.49 4.49 -5.17
CA PHE A 189 -26.29 5.51 -5.80
C PHE A 189 -27.22 4.89 -6.83
N SER A 190 -28.41 5.45 -7.03
CA SER A 190 -29.17 5.15 -8.24
C SER A 190 -28.39 5.64 -9.46
N SER A 191 -28.71 5.11 -10.65
CA SER A 191 -28.12 5.59 -11.91
C SER A 191 -28.18 7.12 -11.97
N ARG A 192 -29.35 7.70 -11.67
CA ARG A 192 -29.54 9.15 -11.68
C ARG A 192 -28.68 9.92 -10.68
N GLU A 193 -28.51 9.40 -9.47
CA GLU A 193 -27.62 10.01 -8.48
C GLU A 193 -26.16 9.93 -8.94
N ASN A 194 -25.76 8.85 -9.61
CA ASN A 194 -24.41 8.72 -10.15
C ASN A 194 -24.15 9.75 -11.25
N GLU A 195 -25.07 9.90 -12.21
CA GLU A 195 -24.92 10.89 -13.30
C GLU A 195 -24.87 12.32 -12.75
N VAL A 196 -25.69 12.64 -11.73
CA VAL A 196 -25.67 13.95 -11.07
C VAL A 196 -24.32 14.18 -10.38
N LEU A 197 -23.79 13.19 -9.65
CA LEU A 197 -22.49 13.28 -9.00
C LEU A 197 -21.35 13.43 -10.02
N TYR A 198 -21.44 12.74 -11.15
CA TYR A 198 -20.49 12.85 -12.26
C TYR A 198 -20.40 14.29 -12.78
N TRP A 199 -21.51 14.92 -13.14
CA TRP A 199 -21.47 16.29 -13.65
C TRP A 199 -21.01 17.32 -12.61
N PHE A 200 -21.32 17.10 -11.33
CA PHE A 200 -20.74 17.91 -10.26
C PHE A 200 -19.22 17.75 -10.15
N SER A 201 -18.70 16.53 -10.32
CA SER A 201 -17.25 16.30 -10.34
C SER A 201 -16.55 16.97 -11.53
N MET A 202 -17.29 17.19 -12.63
CA MET A 202 -16.86 17.97 -13.80
C MET A 202 -17.04 19.48 -13.61
N GLY A 203 -17.40 19.94 -12.41
CA GLY A 203 -17.51 21.36 -12.06
C GLY A 203 -18.81 22.03 -12.49
N LYS A 204 -19.84 21.28 -12.92
CA LYS A 204 -21.14 21.86 -13.29
C LYS A 204 -21.93 22.35 -12.09
N THR A 205 -22.61 23.47 -12.28
CA THR A 205 -23.54 24.04 -11.31
C THR A 205 -24.89 23.32 -11.32
N TYR A 206 -25.68 23.49 -10.26
CA TYR A 206 -27.03 22.92 -10.18
C TYR A 206 -27.92 23.29 -11.38
N SER A 207 -27.80 24.53 -11.87
CA SER A 207 -28.57 25.03 -13.00
C SER A 207 -28.13 24.40 -14.32
N GLU A 208 -26.82 24.25 -14.54
CA GLU A 208 -26.31 23.58 -15.73
C GLU A 208 -26.70 22.10 -15.75
N ILE A 209 -26.60 21.42 -14.61
CA ILE A 209 -27.00 20.01 -14.49
C ILE A 209 -28.50 19.86 -14.75
N ALA A 210 -29.32 20.79 -14.26
CA ALA A 210 -30.75 20.81 -14.54
C ALA A 210 -31.04 20.93 -16.05
N ILE A 211 -30.28 21.78 -16.76
CA ILE A 211 -30.36 21.94 -18.21
C ILE A 211 -29.91 20.67 -18.94
N ILE A 212 -28.75 20.10 -18.59
CA ILE A 212 -28.19 18.87 -19.19
C ILE A 212 -29.23 17.74 -19.14
N PHE A 213 -29.97 17.66 -18.04
CA PHE A 213 -30.90 16.59 -17.76
C PHE A 213 -32.36 16.87 -18.11
N GLY A 214 -32.70 18.10 -18.52
CA GLY A 214 -34.09 18.50 -18.78
C GLY A 214 -35.01 18.41 -17.56
N ILE A 215 -34.49 18.62 -16.35
CA ILE A 215 -35.24 18.52 -15.08
C ILE A 215 -35.21 19.83 -14.29
N LYS A 216 -36.07 19.95 -13.28
CA LYS A 216 -36.08 21.13 -12.40
C LYS A 216 -34.83 21.14 -11.50
N LEU A 217 -34.32 22.34 -11.20
CA LEU A 217 -33.19 22.54 -10.27
C LEU A 217 -33.44 21.92 -8.89
N GLY A 218 -34.69 21.95 -8.40
CA GLY A 218 -35.08 21.29 -7.15
C GLY A 218 -34.85 19.78 -7.17
N THR A 219 -35.04 19.12 -8.31
CA THR A 219 -34.80 17.68 -8.49
C THR A 219 -33.30 17.36 -8.44
N VAL A 220 -32.45 18.21 -9.02
CA VAL A 220 -30.98 18.08 -8.90
C VAL A 220 -30.55 18.22 -7.44
N LYS A 221 -31.07 19.22 -6.72
CA LYS A 221 -30.82 19.40 -5.27
C LYS A 221 -31.27 18.18 -4.46
N PHE A 222 -32.40 17.58 -4.80
CA PHE A 222 -32.90 16.38 -4.15
C PHE A 222 -31.93 15.19 -4.33
N HIS A 223 -31.48 14.92 -5.56
CA HIS A 223 -30.48 13.87 -5.81
C HIS A 223 -29.18 14.14 -5.07
N MET A 224 -28.67 15.38 -5.07
CA MET A 224 -27.47 15.73 -4.33
C MET A 224 -27.63 15.58 -2.81
N GLY A 225 -28.80 15.90 -2.26
CA GLY A 225 -29.13 15.65 -0.86
C GLY A 225 -29.09 14.17 -0.51
N ASN A 226 -29.62 13.30 -1.37
CA ASN A 226 -29.55 11.85 -1.17
C ASN A 226 -28.12 11.33 -1.23
N ILE A 227 -27.30 11.83 -2.17
CA ILE A 227 -25.89 11.45 -2.28
C ILE A 227 -25.12 11.83 -1.00
N VAL A 228 -25.29 13.06 -0.53
CA VAL A 228 -24.69 13.56 0.71
C VAL A 228 -25.08 12.67 1.90
N LYS A 229 -26.37 12.33 2.02
CA LYS A 229 -26.89 11.44 3.06
C LYS A 229 -26.30 10.03 2.96
N LYS A 230 -26.26 9.45 1.75
CA LYS A 230 -25.72 8.10 1.47
C LYS A 230 -24.21 7.99 1.69
N LEU A 231 -23.49 9.10 1.54
CA LEU A 231 -22.06 9.20 1.83
C LEU A 231 -21.75 9.52 3.29
N GLY A 232 -22.76 9.90 4.10
CA GLY A 232 -22.55 10.28 5.49
C GLY A 232 -21.73 11.57 5.66
N VAL A 233 -21.79 12.47 4.68
CA VAL A 233 -21.04 13.74 4.68
C VAL A 233 -21.97 14.93 4.91
N LEU A 234 -21.38 16.09 5.22
CA LEU A 234 -22.13 17.29 5.60
C LEU A 234 -22.53 18.18 4.42
N ASN A 235 -21.82 18.11 3.30
CA ASN A 235 -22.05 19.03 2.19
C ASN A 235 -21.70 18.42 0.84
N ALA A 236 -22.20 19.07 -0.21
CA ALA A 236 -22.02 18.66 -1.60
C ALA A 236 -20.55 18.62 -2.03
N LYS A 237 -19.72 19.58 -1.60
CA LYS A 237 -18.30 19.63 -1.96
C LYS A 237 -17.53 18.43 -1.40
N HIS A 238 -17.82 18.06 -0.15
CA HIS A 238 -17.25 16.87 0.49
C HIS A 238 -17.75 15.59 -0.20
N ALA A 239 -19.03 15.52 -0.56
CA ALA A 239 -19.58 14.41 -1.33
C ALA A 239 -18.90 14.23 -2.70
N ILE A 240 -18.65 15.33 -3.42
CA ILE A 240 -17.94 15.30 -4.71
C ILE A 240 -16.53 14.75 -4.52
N ARG A 241 -15.76 15.35 -3.59
CA ARG A 241 -14.39 14.90 -3.29
C ARG A 241 -14.33 13.42 -2.93
N LEU A 242 -15.16 12.99 -1.99
CA LEU A 242 -15.19 11.60 -1.53
C LEU A 242 -15.64 10.64 -2.64
N GLY A 243 -16.62 11.06 -3.46
CA GLY A 243 -17.09 10.30 -4.61
C GLY A 243 -15.99 10.07 -5.64
N THR A 244 -15.20 11.11 -5.93
CA THR A 244 -14.04 11.03 -6.85
C THR A 244 -12.92 10.17 -6.26
N GLU A 245 -12.50 10.41 -5.02
CA GLU A 245 -11.41 9.65 -4.36
C GLU A 245 -11.75 8.16 -4.20
N SER A 246 -13.02 7.83 -4.00
CA SER A 246 -13.47 6.45 -3.76
C SER A 246 -13.85 5.70 -5.05
N GLN A 247 -13.63 6.28 -6.24
CA GLN A 247 -14.05 5.72 -7.53
C GLN A 247 -15.53 5.30 -7.56
N LEU A 248 -16.40 6.03 -6.86
CA LEU A 248 -17.84 5.75 -6.80
C LEU A 248 -18.62 6.41 -7.95
N ILE A 249 -17.95 7.28 -8.71
CA ILE A 249 -18.49 7.94 -9.89
C ILE A 249 -18.19 7.03 -11.08
N ASN A 250 -19.25 6.49 -11.70
CA ASN A 250 -19.11 5.76 -12.94
C ASN A 250 -19.07 6.81 -14.07
N SER A 251 -18.09 6.73 -14.96
CA SER A 251 -18.12 7.54 -16.19
C SER A 251 -19.34 7.13 -17.02
N LEU A 252 -20.08 8.12 -17.50
CA LEU A 252 -21.20 7.96 -18.44
C LEU A 252 -20.78 7.23 -19.72
#